data_AF-K2N229-F1
#
_entry.id   AF-K2N229-F1
#
_cell.length_a   1.000
_cell.length_b   1.000
_cell.length_c   1.000
_cell.angle_alpha   90.00
_cell.angle_beta   90.00
_cell.angle_gamma   90.00
#
_symmetry.space_group_name_H-M   'P 1'
#
loop_
_entity.id
_entity.type
_entity.pdbx_description
1 polymer ?
#
loop_
_entity_poly.entity_id
_entity_poly.type
_entity_poly.pdbx_seq_one_letter_code
_entity_poly.pdbx_strand_id
1 'polypeptide(L)'
;MLHRIPAYRDPLLQVLSDALKRALDVYRREMSAGMSVEFECRLGTFSASKHTYAHPFPTHTLTPALLDGQSTAPSFFFAGVAQPSFVALHETLKTIGASMPPRSSTVLSVRTVGKDRLEYAMNEACNRGRLLAIVEKERIFSHDVRCPGWGADFRVSVSREKTIDREAWDQAKWESFTPSISRLRQRKSIRIDPFLSVDMAMVRSFTDHSRFVRPWSPELQVPFISAPHVSFDVELEVNMPALHRVVKQTRLVESTLGRTALDLLTVLQFLAAKRE
;
A
#
# COMPACT_ATOMS: atom_id res chain seq x y z
N MET A 1 -32.09 21.72 30.73
CA MET A 1 -31.77 20.54 29.90
C MET A 1 -30.28 20.32 29.96
N LEU A 2 -29.80 19.22 30.56
CA LEU A 2 -28.38 18.86 30.50
C LEU A 2 -28.07 18.43 29.06
N HIS A 3 -27.29 19.25 28.34
CA HIS A 3 -26.73 18.84 27.05
C HIS A 3 -25.91 17.57 27.28
N ARG A 4 -26.36 16.44 26.73
CA ARG A 4 -25.60 15.18 26.79
C ARG A 4 -24.27 15.42 26.09
N ILE A 5 -23.18 15.20 26.82
CA ILE A 5 -21.84 15.15 26.23
C ILE A 5 -21.89 14.10 25.11
N PRO A 6 -21.48 14.43 23.87
CA PRO A 6 -21.42 13.45 22.79
C PRO A 6 -20.59 12.24 23.21
N ALA A 7 -20.97 11.04 22.75
CA ALA A 7 -20.17 9.86 23.00
C ALA A 7 -18.75 10.04 22.43
N TYR A 8 -17.73 9.66 23.22
CA TYR A 8 -16.35 9.64 22.75
C TYR A 8 -16.23 8.80 21.48
N ARG A 9 -15.55 9.33 20.47
CA ARG A 9 -15.16 8.60 19.27
C ARG A 9 -13.66 8.60 19.17
N ASP A 10 -13.08 7.42 18.99
CA ASP A 10 -11.65 7.28 18.71
C ASP A 10 -11.32 8.05 17.41
N PRO A 11 -10.41 9.04 17.46
CA PRO A 11 -10.04 9.82 16.28
C PRO A 11 -9.51 8.96 15.13
N LEU A 12 -8.80 7.87 15.41
CA LEU A 12 -8.30 6.97 14.37
C LEU A 12 -9.42 6.22 13.68
N LEU A 13 -10.41 5.76 14.46
CA LEU A 13 -11.58 5.09 13.94
C LEU A 13 -12.36 6.03 13.00
N GLN A 14 -12.51 7.30 13.39
CA GLN A 14 -13.18 8.31 12.57
C GLN A 14 -12.41 8.56 11.26
N VAL A 15 -11.09 8.72 11.32
CA VAL A 15 -10.23 8.91 10.13
C VAL A 15 -10.37 7.73 9.16
N LEU A 16 -10.30 6.49 9.65
CA LEU A 16 -10.43 5.29 8.83
C LEU A 16 -11.83 5.15 8.24
N SER A 17 -12.87 5.42 9.03
CA SER A 17 -14.27 5.38 8.57
C SER A 17 -14.54 6.43 7.48
N ASP A 18 -14.05 7.65 7.66
CA ASP A 18 -14.21 8.71 6.67
C ASP A 18 -13.41 8.43 5.39
N ALA A 19 -12.19 7.88 5.52
CA ALA A 19 -11.40 7.43 4.38
C ALA A 19 -12.12 6.31 3.60
N LEU A 20 -12.67 5.32 4.29
CA LEU A 20 -13.46 4.24 3.67
C LEU A 20 -14.70 4.78 2.95
N LYS A 21 -15.41 5.74 3.55
CA LYS A 21 -16.56 6.38 2.94
C LYS A 21 -16.19 7.07 1.63
N ARG A 22 -15.13 7.88 1.65
CA ARG A 22 -14.59 8.52 0.44
C ARG A 22 -14.15 7.49 -0.60
N ALA A 23 -13.48 6.43 -0.19
CA ALA A 23 -13.05 5.36 -1.08
C ALA A 23 -14.23 4.66 -1.75
N LEU A 24 -15.31 4.42 -1.00
CA LEU A 24 -16.52 3.81 -1.52
C LEU A 24 -17.24 4.72 -2.52
N ASP A 25 -17.26 6.02 -2.27
CA ASP A 25 -17.82 7.01 -3.19
C ASP A 25 -17.01 7.09 -4.49
N VAL A 26 -15.67 7.04 -4.40
CA VAL A 26 -14.79 6.94 -5.57
C VAL A 26 -15.06 5.64 -6.32
N TYR A 27 -15.07 4.50 -5.63
CA TYR A 27 -15.35 3.19 -6.23
C TYR A 27 -16.68 3.17 -6.98
N ARG A 28 -17.73 3.78 -6.42
CA ARG A 28 -19.04 3.86 -7.06
C ARG A 28 -19.05 4.66 -8.36
N ARG A 29 -18.26 5.74 -8.44
CA ARG A 29 -18.11 6.55 -9.65
C ARG A 29 -17.29 5.79 -10.71
N GLU A 30 -16.19 5.21 -10.27
CA GLU A 30 -15.16 4.64 -11.13
C GLU A 30 -15.51 3.23 -11.66
N MET A 31 -16.33 2.44 -10.95
CA MET A 31 -16.67 1.06 -11.36
C MET A 31 -17.34 0.97 -12.74
N SER A 32 -18.05 2.02 -13.17
CA SER A 32 -18.69 2.07 -14.48
C SER A 32 -17.71 2.36 -15.63
N ALA A 33 -16.54 2.93 -15.32
CA ALA A 33 -15.51 3.32 -16.28
C ALA A 33 -14.42 2.25 -16.47
N GLY A 34 -14.61 1.04 -15.92
CA GLY A 34 -13.61 -0.04 -15.99
C GLY A 34 -12.38 0.21 -15.11
N MET A 35 -12.46 1.15 -14.17
CA MET A 35 -11.40 1.50 -13.23
C MET A 35 -11.53 0.67 -11.95
N SER A 36 -10.40 0.21 -11.40
CA SER A 36 -10.36 -0.37 -10.04
C SER A 36 -9.99 0.71 -9.02
N VAL A 37 -10.44 0.53 -7.78
CA VAL A 37 -10.05 1.39 -6.65
C VAL A 37 -9.38 0.53 -5.60
N GLU A 38 -8.19 0.95 -5.21
CA GLU A 38 -7.38 0.35 -4.16
C GLU A 38 -7.46 1.22 -2.91
N PHE A 39 -7.79 0.59 -1.79
CA PHE A 39 -7.67 1.18 -0.46
C PHE A 39 -6.59 0.39 0.30
N GLU A 40 -5.52 1.06 0.69
CA GLU A 40 -4.42 0.45 1.45
C GLU A 40 -4.03 1.29 2.68
N CYS A 41 -3.64 0.61 3.75
CA CYS A 41 -2.94 1.16 4.89
C CYS A 41 -1.53 0.58 4.92
N ARG A 42 -0.53 1.42 4.71
CA ARG A 42 0.87 1.00 4.62
C ARG A 42 1.62 1.39 5.88
N LEU A 43 2.36 0.46 6.48
CA LEU A 43 3.22 0.75 7.63
C LEU A 43 4.54 1.41 7.18
N GLY A 44 5.06 2.30 8.00
CA GLY A 44 6.29 3.03 7.72
C GLY A 44 6.73 3.94 8.85
N THR A 45 7.60 4.88 8.51
CA THR A 45 8.12 5.89 9.44
C THR A 45 8.06 7.27 8.80
N PHE A 46 7.67 8.27 9.58
CA PHE A 46 7.79 9.67 9.16
C PHE A 46 9.16 10.25 9.51
N SER A 47 9.69 11.06 8.60
CA SER A 47 10.88 11.88 8.85
C SER A 47 10.69 13.31 8.34
N ALA A 48 11.34 14.24 9.02
CA ALA A 48 11.41 15.65 8.62
C ALA A 48 12.41 15.91 7.47
N SER A 49 13.13 14.88 7.00
CA SER A 49 14.12 14.99 5.91
C SER A 49 13.94 13.88 4.88
N LYS A 50 14.14 14.22 3.61
CA LYS A 50 14.18 13.25 2.50
C LYS A 50 15.37 12.28 2.58
N HIS A 51 16.43 12.68 3.25
CA HIS A 51 17.73 11.99 3.20
C HIS A 51 18.03 11.16 4.46
N THR A 52 17.20 11.27 5.49
CA THR A 52 17.47 10.65 6.79
C THR A 52 16.21 9.93 7.27
N TYR A 53 16.33 8.62 7.49
CA TYR A 53 15.23 7.76 7.95
C TYR A 53 14.81 8.00 9.41
N ALA A 54 15.56 8.80 10.16
CA ALA A 54 15.50 8.82 11.63
C ALA A 54 15.56 10.22 12.24
N HIS A 55 14.99 11.25 11.60
CA HIS A 55 14.71 12.46 12.37
C HIS A 55 13.50 12.20 13.25
N PRO A 56 13.61 12.34 14.58
CA PRO A 56 12.45 12.30 15.45
C PRO A 56 11.51 13.39 14.96
N PHE A 57 10.30 13.03 14.55
CA PHE A 57 9.24 14.00 14.33
C PHE A 57 8.69 14.33 15.73
N PRO A 58 8.97 15.52 16.31
CA PRO A 58 8.60 15.82 17.68
C PRO A 58 7.09 16.07 17.72
N THR A 59 6.31 15.04 18.04
CA THR A 59 4.97 15.24 18.55
C THR A 59 5.09 15.37 20.06
N HIS A 60 4.57 16.47 20.64
CA HIS A 60 4.51 16.67 22.10
C HIS A 60 3.55 15.68 22.80
N THR A 61 3.05 14.67 22.08
CA THR A 61 2.06 13.69 22.52
C THR A 61 2.55 12.27 22.26
N LEU A 62 2.20 11.35 23.17
CA LEU A 62 2.39 9.90 23.00
C LEU A 62 1.23 9.22 22.27
N THR A 63 0.15 9.96 22.01
CA THR A 63 -1.05 9.49 21.34
C THR A 63 -0.91 9.56 19.82
N PRO A 64 -1.59 8.68 19.07
CA PRO A 64 -1.67 8.79 17.63
C PRO A 64 -2.19 10.16 17.17
N ALA A 65 -1.66 10.66 16.05
CA ALA A 65 -2.01 11.95 15.50
C ALA A 65 -2.10 11.90 13.98
N LEU A 66 -3.16 12.49 13.42
CA LEU A 66 -3.26 12.76 12.00
C LEU A 66 -2.34 13.93 11.65
N LEU A 67 -1.45 13.74 10.68
CA LEU A 67 -0.60 14.78 10.16
C LEU A 67 -1.35 15.51 9.04
N ASP A 68 -1.67 16.79 9.26
CA ASP A 68 -2.30 17.62 8.24
C ASP A 68 -1.28 18.07 7.19
N GLY A 69 -1.67 17.98 5.91
CA GLY A 69 -0.83 18.28 4.76
C GLY A 69 -0.54 19.77 4.55
N GLN A 70 -1.12 20.66 5.38
CA GLN A 70 -0.90 22.11 5.31
C GLN A 70 0.30 22.61 6.13
N SER A 71 1.07 21.71 6.76
CA SER A 71 2.27 22.08 7.51
C SER A 71 3.32 22.76 6.62
N THR A 72 3.85 23.89 7.07
CA THR A 72 4.94 24.65 6.42
C THR A 72 6.27 23.89 6.37
N ALA A 73 6.42 22.83 7.19
CA ALA A 73 7.57 21.94 7.17
C ALA A 73 7.22 20.63 6.45
N PRO A 74 8.00 20.22 5.42
CA PRO A 74 7.72 18.99 4.69
C PRO A 74 8.02 17.77 5.56
N SER A 75 7.04 16.88 5.71
CA SER A 75 7.22 15.54 6.25
C SER A 75 7.24 14.52 5.12
N PHE A 76 8.03 13.46 5.30
CA PHE A 76 8.20 12.39 4.33
C PHE A 76 7.86 11.06 4.97
N PHE A 77 6.97 10.32 4.32
CA PHE A 77 6.64 8.95 4.70
C PHE A 77 7.56 7.98 3.97
N PHE A 78 8.29 7.18 4.73
CA PHE A 78 9.09 6.08 4.23
C PHE A 78 8.36 4.77 4.51
N ALA A 79 7.91 4.11 3.45
CA ALA A 79 7.26 2.81 3.55
C ALA A 79 8.25 1.74 4.02
N GLY A 80 7.75 0.84 4.86
CA GLY A 80 8.48 -0.33 5.34
C GLY A 80 8.83 -0.25 6.82
N VAL A 81 9.00 -1.42 7.41
CA VAL A 81 9.37 -1.60 8.81
C VAL A 81 10.81 -2.12 8.92
N ALA A 82 11.37 -2.09 10.12
CA ALA A 82 12.68 -2.70 10.37
C ALA A 82 12.64 -4.21 10.09
N GLN A 83 13.74 -4.76 9.56
CA GLN A 83 13.84 -6.18 9.23
C GLN A 83 13.52 -7.12 10.40
N PRO A 84 14.01 -6.90 11.64
CA PRO A 84 13.67 -7.77 12.77
C PRO A 84 12.16 -7.78 13.04
N SER A 85 11.50 -6.62 13.02
CA SER A 85 10.06 -6.51 13.20
C SER A 85 9.28 -7.20 12.09
N PHE A 86 9.74 -7.12 10.85
CA PHE A 86 9.14 -7.83 9.72
C PHE A 86 9.21 -9.35 9.89
N VAL A 87 10.39 -9.88 10.27
CA VAL A 87 10.59 -11.32 10.50
C VAL A 87 9.76 -11.81 11.68
N ALA A 88 9.75 -11.08 12.80
CA ALA A 88 8.94 -11.43 13.98
C ALA A 88 7.44 -11.44 13.65
N LEU A 89 6.96 -10.47 12.88
CA LEU A 89 5.57 -10.43 12.40
C LEU A 89 5.25 -11.63 11.49
N HIS A 90 6.16 -11.98 10.58
CA HIS A 90 5.99 -13.12 9.68
C HIS A 90 5.82 -14.44 10.44
N GLU A 91 6.66 -14.68 11.45
CA GLU A 91 6.56 -15.86 12.31
C GLU A 91 5.28 -15.83 13.16
N THR A 92 4.90 -14.68 13.70
CA THR A 92 3.64 -14.54 14.45
C THR A 92 2.43 -14.88 13.58
N LEU A 93 2.40 -14.41 12.33
CA LEU A 93 1.30 -14.69 11.40
C LEU A 93 1.20 -16.18 11.05
N LYS A 94 2.33 -16.89 10.97
CA LYS A 94 2.33 -18.35 10.81
C LYS A 94 1.75 -19.07 12.02
N THR A 95 2.08 -18.64 13.23
CA THR A 95 1.67 -19.35 14.46
C THR A 95 0.19 -19.19 14.77
N ILE A 96 -0.41 -18.02 14.49
CA ILE A 96 -1.84 -17.77 14.75
C ILE A 96 -2.78 -18.40 13.72
N GLY A 97 -2.27 -19.26 12.84
CA GLY A 97 -3.08 -19.97 11.84
C GLY A 97 -3.56 -19.11 10.67
N ALA A 98 -3.00 -17.90 10.48
CA ALA A 98 -3.24 -17.16 9.25
C ALA A 98 -2.69 -17.99 8.09
N SER A 99 -3.48 -18.17 7.02
CA SER A 99 -3.13 -19.02 5.87
C SER A 99 -1.99 -18.40 5.04
N MET A 100 -0.79 -18.40 5.61
CA MET A 100 0.42 -17.86 5.02
C MET A 100 0.78 -18.67 3.77
N PRO A 101 0.87 -18.04 2.59
CA PRO A 101 1.24 -18.75 1.38
C PRO A 101 2.61 -19.41 1.52
N PRO A 102 2.79 -20.66 1.04
CA PRO A 102 4.06 -21.36 1.15
C PRO A 102 5.15 -20.64 0.33
N ARG A 103 4.79 -20.14 -0.86
CA ARG A 103 5.68 -19.41 -1.77
C ARG A 103 5.27 -17.95 -1.87
N SER A 104 6.26 -17.08 -2.08
CA SER A 104 6.02 -15.68 -2.41
C SER A 104 5.76 -15.51 -3.91
N SER A 105 4.88 -14.59 -4.28
CA SER A 105 4.81 -14.08 -5.64
C SER A 105 5.96 -13.10 -5.87
N THR A 106 6.64 -13.18 -7.02
CA THR A 106 7.70 -12.22 -7.39
C THR A 106 7.26 -11.40 -8.58
N VAL A 107 7.09 -10.09 -8.36
CA VAL A 107 6.67 -9.14 -9.39
C VAL A 107 7.68 -8.02 -9.51
N LEU A 108 8.09 -7.68 -10.72
CA LEU A 108 8.84 -6.47 -11.00
C LEU A 108 7.89 -5.39 -11.52
N SER A 109 7.76 -4.30 -10.77
CA SER A 109 7.07 -3.10 -11.23
C SER A 109 8.07 -2.10 -11.79
N VAL A 110 7.96 -1.74 -13.06
CA VAL A 110 8.75 -0.68 -13.71
C VAL A 110 7.86 0.54 -13.87
N ARG A 111 8.25 1.68 -13.29
CA ARG A 111 7.43 2.89 -13.20
C ARG A 111 8.07 4.03 -13.99
N THR A 112 7.24 4.91 -14.54
CA THR A 112 7.68 6.17 -15.15
C THR A 112 7.59 7.32 -14.14
N VAL A 113 7.94 8.54 -14.56
CA VAL A 113 7.58 9.77 -13.82
C VAL A 113 6.07 10.05 -13.90
N GLY A 114 5.41 9.53 -14.95
CA GLY A 114 3.96 9.62 -15.14
C GLY A 114 3.18 8.56 -14.36
N LYS A 115 1.96 8.28 -14.83
CA LYS A 115 1.03 7.32 -14.21
C LYS A 115 1.30 5.87 -14.63
N ASP A 116 2.04 5.67 -15.71
CA ASP A 116 2.25 4.36 -16.32
C ASP A 116 3.21 3.49 -15.50
N ARG A 117 2.77 2.24 -15.29
CA ARG A 117 3.48 1.18 -14.60
C ARG A 117 3.36 -0.11 -15.39
N LEU A 118 4.50 -0.73 -15.68
CA LEU A 118 4.57 -2.08 -16.23
C LEU A 118 4.79 -3.07 -15.10
N GLU A 119 4.06 -4.17 -15.09
CA GLU A 119 4.21 -5.24 -14.11
C GLU A 119 4.62 -6.54 -14.78
N TYR A 120 5.69 -7.16 -14.29
CA TYR A 120 6.22 -8.42 -14.82
C TYR A 120 6.21 -9.50 -13.73
N ALA A 121 5.70 -10.68 -14.05
CA ALA A 121 5.92 -11.88 -13.26
C ALA A 121 7.35 -12.35 -13.48
N MET A 122 8.13 -12.40 -12.42
CA MET A 122 9.53 -12.80 -12.50
C MET A 122 9.69 -14.29 -12.21
N ASN A 123 10.64 -14.92 -12.88
CA ASN A 123 11.07 -16.28 -12.54
C ASN A 123 11.77 -16.34 -11.17
N GLU A 124 12.04 -17.55 -10.67
CA GLU A 124 12.67 -17.76 -9.35
C GLU A 124 14.05 -17.09 -9.25
N ALA A 125 14.82 -17.10 -10.34
CA ALA A 125 16.13 -16.43 -10.43
C ALA A 125 16.04 -14.90 -10.53
N CYS A 126 14.83 -14.32 -10.63
CA CYS A 126 14.56 -12.89 -10.76
C CYS A 126 15.30 -12.20 -11.93
N ASN A 127 15.60 -12.95 -12.99
CA ASN A 127 16.38 -12.46 -14.15
C ASN A 127 15.58 -12.48 -15.46
N ARG A 128 14.39 -13.08 -15.47
CA ARG A 128 13.47 -13.07 -16.60
C ARG A 128 12.05 -12.76 -16.11
N GLY A 129 11.38 -11.85 -16.81
CA GLY A 129 10.05 -11.38 -16.51
C GLY A 129 9.10 -11.54 -17.70
N ARG A 130 7.86 -11.93 -17.43
CA ARG A 130 6.77 -11.89 -18.42
C ARG A 130 5.75 -10.84 -17.99
N LEU A 131 5.38 -9.96 -18.91
CA LEU A 131 4.40 -8.90 -18.65
C LEU A 131 3.10 -9.53 -18.13
N LEU A 132 2.63 -9.01 -17.00
CA LEU A 132 1.35 -9.32 -16.36
C LEU A 132 0.32 -8.25 -16.73
N ALA A 133 0.67 -6.99 -16.53
CA ALA A 133 -0.24 -5.88 -16.71
C ALA A 133 0.52 -4.60 -17.07
N ILE A 134 -0.21 -3.72 -17.76
CA ILE A 134 0.15 -2.32 -17.96
C ILE A 134 -0.92 -1.54 -17.19
N VAL A 135 -0.49 -0.70 -16.25
CA VAL A 135 -1.39 -0.05 -15.30
C VAL A 135 -1.09 1.44 -15.25
N GLU A 136 -2.14 2.26 -15.37
CA GLU A 136 -2.10 3.65 -14.93
C GLU A 136 -2.56 3.71 -13.48
N LYS A 137 -1.68 4.11 -12.56
CA LYS A 137 -2.06 4.31 -11.15
C LYS A 137 -2.03 5.78 -10.78
N GLU A 138 -3.11 6.23 -10.16
CA GLU A 138 -3.21 7.58 -9.63
C GLU A 138 -3.70 7.55 -8.19
N ARG A 139 -2.99 8.26 -7.30
CA ARG A 139 -3.42 8.43 -5.92
C ARG A 139 -4.45 9.55 -5.86
N ILE A 140 -5.63 9.24 -5.33
CA ILE A 140 -6.72 10.21 -5.16
C ILE A 140 -6.51 11.02 -3.88
N PHE A 141 -6.20 10.34 -2.78
CA PHE A 141 -5.85 10.98 -1.53
C PHE A 141 -5.03 10.04 -0.63
N SER A 142 -4.42 10.63 0.39
CA SER A 142 -3.78 9.89 1.48
C SER A 142 -3.90 10.65 2.80
N HIS A 143 -3.93 9.89 3.90
CA HIS A 143 -3.87 10.40 5.26
C HIS A 143 -2.68 9.80 5.99
N ASP A 144 -1.89 10.65 6.61
CA ASP A 144 -0.67 10.31 7.31
C ASP A 144 -0.93 10.27 8.80
N VAL A 145 -0.65 9.14 9.45
CA VAL A 145 -0.95 8.94 10.86
C VAL A 145 0.32 8.54 11.61
N ARG A 146 0.78 9.45 12.46
CA ARG A 146 1.89 9.21 13.39
C ARG A 146 1.36 8.43 14.60
N CYS A 147 2.04 7.36 15.00
CA CYS A 147 1.68 6.50 16.13
C CYS A 147 2.88 6.31 17.09
N PRO A 148 3.18 7.28 17.99
CA PRO A 148 4.36 7.22 18.86
C PRO A 148 4.41 6.01 19.81
N GLY A 149 3.25 5.52 20.23
CA GLY A 149 3.13 4.33 21.07
C GLY A 149 3.32 3.01 20.32
N TRP A 150 3.27 3.00 18.98
CA TRP A 150 3.36 1.79 18.17
C TRP A 150 4.79 1.58 17.65
N GLY A 151 5.06 0.42 17.09
CA GLY A 151 6.34 0.08 16.44
C GLY A 151 6.49 0.67 15.04
N ALA A 152 5.40 1.18 14.45
CA ALA A 152 5.40 1.84 13.15
C ALA A 152 4.28 2.89 13.05
N ASP A 153 4.50 3.87 12.19
CA ASP A 153 3.47 4.77 11.69
C ASP A 153 2.71 4.14 10.53
N PHE A 154 1.63 4.77 10.08
CA PHE A 154 0.96 4.33 8.87
C PHE A 154 0.45 5.46 7.99
N ARG A 155 0.32 5.16 6.70
CA ARG A 155 -0.34 5.99 5.70
C ARG A 155 -1.53 5.23 5.15
N VAL A 156 -2.71 5.83 5.23
CA VAL A 156 -3.89 5.39 4.49
C VAL A 156 -3.83 6.03 3.10
N SER A 157 -4.03 5.26 2.04
CA SER A 157 -4.07 5.75 0.67
C SER A 157 -5.23 5.14 -0.10
N VAL A 158 -5.85 5.98 -0.93
CA VAL A 158 -6.82 5.53 -1.92
C VAL A 158 -6.28 5.89 -3.29
N SER A 159 -6.16 4.87 -4.15
CA SER A 159 -5.71 5.02 -5.51
C SER A 159 -6.77 4.47 -6.47
N ARG A 160 -6.83 5.03 -7.68
CA ARG A 160 -7.50 4.38 -8.80
C ARG A 160 -6.45 3.76 -9.72
N GLU A 161 -6.78 2.61 -10.28
CA GLU A 161 -5.93 1.92 -11.25
C GLU A 161 -6.74 1.60 -12.51
N LYS A 162 -6.14 1.89 -13.66
CA LYS A 162 -6.65 1.49 -14.97
C LYS A 162 -5.72 0.43 -15.54
N THR A 163 -6.24 -0.75 -15.84
CA THR A 163 -5.48 -1.71 -16.65
C THR A 163 -5.60 -1.29 -18.11
N ILE A 164 -4.46 -1.06 -18.76
CA ILE A 164 -4.40 -0.79 -20.20
C ILE A 164 -4.32 -2.12 -20.93
N ASP A 165 -5.14 -2.25 -21.98
CA ASP A 165 -5.05 -3.38 -22.89
C ASP A 165 -3.64 -3.43 -23.53
N ARG A 166 -3.07 -4.63 -23.58
CA ARG A 166 -1.76 -4.83 -24.21
C ARG A 166 -1.80 -4.49 -25.70
N GLU A 167 -2.93 -4.72 -26.36
CA GLU A 167 -3.10 -4.38 -27.78
C GLU A 167 -3.10 -2.87 -28.03
N ALA A 168 -3.49 -2.07 -27.03
CA ALA A 168 -3.44 -0.61 -27.10
C ALA A 168 -2.03 -0.05 -26.81
N TRP A 169 -1.08 -0.90 -26.41
CA TRP A 169 0.29 -0.50 -26.10
C TRP A 169 1.21 -0.80 -27.29
N ASP A 170 1.23 0.15 -28.23
CA ASP A 170 1.96 0.04 -29.48
C ASP A 170 3.49 0.16 -29.35
N GLN A 171 4.18 -0.01 -30.47
CA GLN A 171 5.64 0.08 -30.53
C GLN A 171 6.15 1.47 -30.08
N ALA A 172 5.44 2.55 -30.43
CA ALA A 172 5.83 3.91 -30.05
C ALA A 172 5.75 4.11 -28.53
N LYS A 173 4.75 3.51 -27.86
CA LYS A 173 4.63 3.48 -26.41
C LYS A 173 5.79 2.71 -25.76
N TRP A 174 6.15 1.55 -26.30
CA TRP A 174 7.32 0.79 -25.82
C TRP A 174 8.62 1.59 -25.95
N GLU A 175 8.83 2.27 -27.07
CA GLU A 175 10.04 3.05 -27.35
C GLU A 175 10.14 4.33 -26.52
N SER A 176 9.01 5.00 -26.27
CA SER A 176 8.95 6.23 -25.47
C SER A 176 8.93 5.98 -23.96
N PHE A 177 8.64 4.74 -23.51
CA PHE A 177 8.58 4.40 -22.10
C PHE A 177 9.95 4.56 -21.42
N THR A 178 10.05 5.60 -20.58
CA THR A 178 11.27 5.94 -19.84
C THR A 178 11.08 5.65 -18.36
N PRO A 179 11.72 4.58 -17.82
CA PRO A 179 11.58 4.23 -16.42
C PRO A 179 12.26 5.27 -15.52
N SER A 180 11.65 5.54 -14.38
CA SER A 180 12.21 6.38 -13.30
C SER A 180 12.66 5.52 -12.12
N ILE A 181 11.89 4.48 -11.80
CA ILE A 181 12.15 3.57 -10.70
C ILE A 181 11.58 2.20 -11.01
N SER A 182 12.32 1.17 -10.64
CA SER A 182 11.84 -0.20 -10.68
C SER A 182 11.88 -0.82 -9.28
N ARG A 183 10.90 -1.66 -9.00
CA ARG A 183 10.74 -2.34 -7.71
C ARG A 183 10.49 -3.82 -7.93
N LEU A 184 11.45 -4.64 -7.55
CA LEU A 184 11.28 -6.08 -7.48
C LEU A 184 10.67 -6.42 -6.12
N ARG A 185 9.44 -6.93 -6.13
CA ARG A 185 8.62 -7.21 -4.95
C ARG A 185 8.43 -8.71 -4.80
N GLN A 186 8.94 -9.28 -3.71
CA GLN A 186 8.67 -10.64 -3.28
C GLN A 186 7.64 -10.60 -2.16
N ARG A 187 6.40 -11.00 -2.48
CA ARG A 187 5.22 -10.74 -1.65
C ARG A 187 4.52 -12.02 -1.21
N LYS A 188 4.02 -12.01 0.02
CA LYS A 188 3.01 -12.94 0.53
C LYS A 188 1.76 -12.16 0.90
N SER A 189 0.63 -12.57 0.35
CA SER A 189 -0.68 -11.99 0.61
C SER A 189 -1.50 -12.93 1.47
N ILE A 190 -1.96 -12.45 2.62
CA ILE A 190 -2.63 -13.23 3.65
C ILE A 190 -4.03 -12.68 3.78
N ARG A 191 -5.03 -13.51 3.52
CA ARG A 191 -6.42 -13.11 3.74
C ARG A 191 -6.74 -13.23 5.24
N ILE A 192 -7.12 -12.13 5.86
CA ILE A 192 -7.52 -12.08 7.27
C ILE A 192 -9.01 -12.40 7.39
N ASP A 193 -9.82 -11.77 6.54
CA ASP A 193 -11.26 -12.00 6.46
C ASP A 193 -11.77 -11.74 5.03
N PRO A 194 -13.10 -11.77 4.76
CA PRO A 194 -13.61 -11.50 3.42
C PRO A 194 -13.25 -10.14 2.82
N PHE A 195 -13.03 -9.12 3.65
CA PHE A 195 -12.75 -7.74 3.30
C PHE A 195 -11.28 -7.36 3.42
N LEU A 196 -10.51 -8.02 4.29
CA LEU A 196 -9.17 -7.58 4.68
C LEU A 196 -8.10 -8.58 4.24
N SER A 197 -7.03 -8.04 3.66
CA SER A 197 -5.82 -8.80 3.35
C SER A 197 -4.57 -8.05 3.81
N VAL A 198 -3.59 -8.81 4.29
CA VAL A 198 -2.28 -8.31 4.68
C VAL A 198 -1.25 -8.75 3.66
N ASP A 199 -0.55 -7.79 3.10
CA ASP A 199 0.55 -7.98 2.17
C ASP A 199 1.88 -7.73 2.88
N MET A 200 2.69 -8.78 3.00
CA MET A 200 4.06 -8.70 3.47
C MET A 200 5.01 -8.84 2.29
N ALA A 201 5.90 -7.87 2.08
CA ALA A 201 6.82 -7.92 0.95
C ALA A 201 8.23 -7.44 1.26
N MET A 202 9.22 -8.18 0.78
CA MET A 202 10.57 -7.65 0.58
C MET A 202 10.58 -6.93 -0.76
N VAL A 203 10.99 -5.67 -0.76
CA VAL A 203 11.05 -4.82 -1.96
C VAL A 203 12.49 -4.40 -2.20
N ARG A 204 12.99 -4.67 -3.40
CA ARG A 204 14.29 -4.21 -3.87
C ARG A 204 14.08 -3.14 -4.93
N SER A 205 14.53 -1.92 -4.64
CA SER A 205 14.33 -0.75 -5.50
C SER A 205 15.63 -0.33 -6.18
N PHE A 206 15.53 0.08 -7.43
CA PHE A 206 16.66 0.59 -8.21
C PHE A 206 16.19 1.58 -9.27
N THR A 207 17.08 2.52 -9.61
CA THR A 207 16.84 3.62 -10.56
C THR A 207 17.79 3.59 -11.74
N ASP A 208 18.80 2.73 -11.72
CA ASP A 208 19.67 2.48 -12.87
C ASP A 208 19.08 1.38 -13.75
N HIS A 209 18.66 1.77 -14.95
CA HIS A 209 18.13 0.88 -15.98
C HIS A 209 19.06 0.75 -17.19
N SER A 210 20.27 1.28 -17.13
CA SER A 210 21.22 1.31 -18.26
C SER A 210 21.56 -0.09 -18.81
N ARG A 211 21.49 -1.11 -17.95
CA ARG A 211 21.82 -2.51 -18.27
C ARG A 211 20.61 -3.35 -18.70
N PHE A 212 19.41 -2.78 -18.74
CA PHE A 212 18.24 -3.49 -19.24
C PHE A 212 18.34 -3.61 -20.75
N VAL A 213 18.09 -4.81 -21.28
CA VAL A 213 18.02 -5.02 -22.73
C VAL A 213 16.85 -4.21 -23.25
N ARG A 214 17.14 -3.13 -23.99
CA ARG A 214 16.13 -2.36 -24.71
C ARG A 214 15.75 -3.08 -26.01
N PRO A 215 14.49 -2.96 -26.45
CA PRO A 215 13.41 -2.20 -25.82
C PRO A 215 12.75 -2.94 -24.64
N TRP A 216 12.04 -2.20 -23.77
CA TRP A 216 11.05 -2.80 -22.89
C TRP A 216 10.05 -3.55 -23.76
N SER A 217 9.75 -4.79 -23.39
CA SER A 217 8.92 -5.65 -24.22
C SER A 217 8.05 -6.55 -23.34
N PRO A 218 7.06 -7.27 -23.92
CA PRO A 218 6.28 -8.26 -23.18
C PRO A 218 7.14 -9.31 -22.44
N GLU A 219 8.35 -9.56 -22.91
CA GLU A 219 9.37 -10.33 -22.21
C GLU A 219 10.54 -9.43 -21.80
N LEU A 220 10.98 -9.58 -20.56
CA LEU A 220 12.01 -8.74 -19.99
C LEU A 220 13.16 -9.60 -19.49
N GLN A 221 14.37 -9.34 -19.99
CA GLN A 221 15.57 -9.86 -19.37
C GLN A 221 16.17 -8.79 -18.46
N VAL A 222 16.32 -9.17 -17.20
CA VAL A 222 16.81 -8.30 -16.16
C VAL A 222 18.22 -8.77 -15.81
N PRO A 223 19.26 -7.92 -15.98
CA PRO A 223 20.60 -8.27 -15.55
C PRO A 223 20.60 -8.52 -14.03
N PHE A 224 21.59 -9.24 -13.49
CA PHE A 224 21.73 -9.34 -12.04
C PHE A 224 21.89 -7.93 -11.45
N ILE A 225 20.83 -7.43 -10.83
CA ILE A 225 20.78 -6.06 -10.32
C ILE A 225 21.38 -6.04 -8.93
N SER A 226 22.43 -5.24 -8.75
CA SER A 226 22.76 -4.69 -7.43
C SER A 226 21.65 -3.71 -7.06
N ALA A 227 20.60 -4.16 -6.37
CA ALA A 227 19.55 -3.28 -5.89
C ALA A 227 20.02 -2.64 -4.57
N PRO A 228 20.39 -1.34 -4.57
CA PRO A 228 21.04 -0.73 -3.40
C PRO A 228 20.08 -0.50 -2.24
N HIS A 229 18.77 -0.51 -2.49
CA HIS A 229 17.75 -0.22 -1.49
C HIS A 229 16.81 -1.40 -1.29
N VAL A 230 16.78 -1.91 -0.07
CA VAL A 230 15.86 -2.97 0.38
C VAL A 230 14.91 -2.37 1.41
N SER A 231 13.60 -2.57 1.23
CA SER A 231 12.57 -2.28 2.24
C SER A 231 11.74 -3.52 2.53
N PHE A 232 11.12 -3.52 3.70
CA PHE A 232 10.26 -4.59 4.19
C PHE A 232 8.85 -4.02 4.40
N ASP A 233 8.06 -4.05 3.34
CA ASP A 233 6.75 -3.41 3.26
C ASP A 233 5.70 -4.31 3.93
N VAL A 234 4.85 -3.70 4.77
CA VAL A 234 3.66 -4.32 5.35
C VAL A 234 2.46 -3.43 5.02
N GLU A 235 1.50 -4.01 4.32
CA GLU A 235 0.31 -3.32 3.80
C GLU A 235 -0.94 -4.07 4.26
N LEU A 236 -1.98 -3.34 4.65
CA LEU A 236 -3.32 -3.85 4.90
C LEU A 236 -4.25 -3.27 3.84
N GLU A 237 -4.88 -4.13 3.06
CA GLU A 237 -5.77 -3.75 1.96
C GLU A 237 -7.22 -4.07 2.29
N VAL A 238 -8.13 -3.26 1.76
CA VAL A 238 -9.57 -3.48 1.82
C VAL A 238 -10.10 -3.88 0.45
N ASN A 239 -10.83 -4.98 0.39
CA ASN A 239 -11.56 -5.43 -0.78
C ASN A 239 -12.78 -4.53 -1.02
N MET A 240 -12.55 -3.41 -1.72
CA MET A 240 -13.59 -2.43 -2.07
C MET A 240 -14.80 -3.03 -2.80
N PRO A 241 -14.64 -3.96 -3.77
CA PRO A 241 -15.78 -4.66 -4.36
C PRO A 241 -16.64 -5.42 -3.35
N ALA A 242 -16.02 -6.16 -2.42
CA ALA A 242 -16.74 -6.90 -1.39
C ALA A 242 -17.45 -5.97 -0.42
N LEU A 243 -16.77 -4.91 0.04
CA LEU A 243 -17.36 -3.89 0.91
C LEU A 243 -18.58 -3.22 0.24
N HIS A 244 -18.44 -2.82 -1.02
CA HIS A 244 -19.53 -2.22 -1.78
C HIS A 244 -20.74 -3.16 -1.91
N ARG A 245 -20.50 -4.45 -2.17
CA ARG A 245 -21.58 -5.45 -2.26
C ARG A 245 -22.36 -5.53 -0.95
N VAL A 246 -21.67 -5.58 0.18
CA VAL A 246 -22.32 -5.67 1.50
C VAL A 246 -23.09 -4.40 1.83
N VAL A 247 -22.51 -3.22 1.59
CA VAL A 247 -23.22 -1.94 1.76
C VAL A 247 -24.48 -1.88 0.88
N LYS A 248 -24.41 -2.38 -0.37
CA LYS A 248 -25.57 -2.44 -1.27
C LYS A 248 -26.65 -3.40 -0.76
N GLN A 249 -26.26 -4.53 -0.18
CA GLN A 249 -27.18 -5.53 0.36
C GLN A 249 -27.86 -5.06 1.65
N THR A 250 -27.10 -4.52 2.60
CA THR A 250 -27.63 -4.12 3.90
C THR A 250 -28.28 -2.73 3.89
N ARG A 251 -27.86 -1.85 2.98
CA ARG A 251 -28.16 -0.40 2.97
C ARG A 251 -27.69 0.35 4.22
N LEU A 252 -26.89 -0.29 5.07
CA LEU A 252 -26.37 0.28 6.31
C LEU A 252 -24.95 0.81 6.10
N VAL A 253 -24.82 1.96 5.42
CA VAL A 253 -23.50 2.54 5.08
C VAL A 253 -22.68 2.80 6.34
N GLU A 254 -23.15 3.67 7.23
CA GLU A 254 -22.37 4.12 8.40
C GLU A 254 -22.00 2.97 9.34
N SER A 255 -22.92 2.04 9.61
CA SER A 255 -22.65 0.88 10.48
C SER A 255 -21.63 -0.09 9.87
N THR A 256 -21.73 -0.35 8.55
CA THR A 256 -20.78 -1.24 7.86
C THR A 256 -19.39 -0.60 7.85
N LEU A 257 -19.28 0.68 7.48
CA LEU A 257 -18.00 1.39 7.45
C LEU A 257 -17.38 1.52 8.84
N GLY A 258 -18.18 1.83 9.86
CA GLY A 258 -17.69 1.91 11.23
C GLY A 258 -17.17 0.57 11.75
N ARG A 259 -17.82 -0.54 11.39
CA ARG A 259 -17.33 -1.89 11.75
C ARG A 259 -16.04 -2.22 11.01
N THR A 260 -15.99 -2.02 9.69
CA THR A 260 -14.78 -2.27 8.89
C THR A 260 -13.61 -1.39 9.35
N ALA A 261 -13.86 -0.14 9.73
CA ALA A 261 -12.84 0.75 10.29
C ALA A 261 -12.28 0.23 11.63
N LEU A 262 -13.13 -0.35 12.49
CA LEU A 262 -12.71 -0.95 13.75
C LEU A 262 -11.87 -2.21 13.53
N ASP A 263 -12.29 -3.07 12.60
CA ASP A 263 -11.54 -4.27 12.23
C ASP A 263 -10.18 -3.89 11.61
N LEU A 264 -10.15 -2.88 10.72
CA LEU A 264 -8.91 -2.28 10.19
C LEU A 264 -7.98 -1.78 11.29
N LEU A 265 -8.50 -0.98 12.23
CA LEU A 265 -7.70 -0.40 13.31
C LEU A 265 -7.11 -1.49 14.20
N THR A 266 -7.90 -2.52 14.50
CA THR A 266 -7.48 -3.68 15.30
C THR A 266 -6.34 -4.43 14.61
N VAL A 267 -6.47 -4.70 13.31
CA VAL A 267 -5.41 -5.35 12.53
C VAL A 267 -4.18 -4.45 12.44
N LEU A 268 -4.32 -3.14 12.20
CA LEU A 268 -3.18 -2.21 12.18
C LEU A 268 -2.42 -2.19 13.49
N GLN A 269 -3.12 -2.14 14.63
CA GLN A 269 -2.52 -2.22 15.96
C GLN A 269 -1.74 -3.52 16.15
N PHE A 270 -2.30 -4.65 15.71
CA PHE A 270 -1.60 -5.93 15.72
C PHE A 270 -0.34 -5.90 14.85
N LEU A 271 -0.44 -5.43 13.60
CA LEU A 271 0.70 -5.38 12.67
C LEU A 271 1.80 -4.46 13.18
N ALA A 272 1.44 -3.30 13.74
CA ALA A 272 2.36 -2.29 14.25
C ALA A 272 2.77 -2.49 15.72
N ALA A 273 2.41 -3.61 16.36
CA ALA A 273 2.84 -3.89 17.72
C ALA A 273 4.38 -3.92 17.81
N LYS A 274 4.93 -3.29 18.87
CA LYS A 274 6.36 -3.35 19.16
C LYS A 274 6.73 -4.80 19.47
N ARG A 275 7.69 -5.33 18.73
CA ARG A 275 8.23 -6.68 18.89
C ARG A 275 9.72 -6.51 19.12
N GLU A 276 10.17 -6.93 20.30
CA GLU A 276 11.58 -6.93 20.73
C GLU A 276 12.31 -8.16 20.19
#